data_AF-A0A6P4FQK7-F1
#
_entry.id   AF-A0A6P4FQK7-F1
#
_cell.length_a   1.000
_cell.length_b   1.000
_cell.length_c   1.000
_cell.angle_alpha   90.00
_cell.angle_beta   90.00
_cell.angle_gamma   90.00
#
_symmetry.space_group_name_H-M   'P 1'
#
loop_
_entity.id
_entity.type
_entity.pdbx_description
1 polymer ?
#
loop_
_entity_poly.entity_id
_entity_poly.type
_entity_poly.pdbx_seq_one_letter_code
_entity_poly.pdbx_strand_id
1 'polypeptide(L)' 'MSKPITFVTGNAKKLEELVAILGPSFPRTIVSKKIDLPELQGDIDEIAIKKCKEAARQVNGPVLVE' A
#
# COMPACT_ATOMS: atom_id res chain seq x y z
N MET A 1 17.21 -10.82 -4.63
CA MET A 1 15.78 -10.55 -4.97
C MET A 1 15.27 -9.44 -4.08
N SER A 2 14.71 -8.39 -4.65
CA SER A 2 14.23 -7.25 -3.86
C SER A 2 12.82 -7.55 -3.30
N LYS A 3 12.52 -7.16 -2.05
CA LYS A 3 11.23 -7.51 -1.39
C LYS A 3 10.04 -6.93 -2.18
N PRO A 4 8.88 -7.60 -2.29
CA PRO A 4 7.70 -7.02 -2.93
C PRO A 4 7.22 -5.77 -2.18
N ILE A 5 6.49 -4.88 -2.88
CA ILE A 5 5.77 -3.77 -2.25
C ILE A 5 4.33 -4.24 -1.99
N THR A 6 3.89 -4.17 -0.75
CA THR A 6 2.52 -4.53 -0.38
C THR A 6 1.62 -3.31 -0.52
N PHE A 7 0.72 -3.32 -1.50
CA PHE A 7 -0.37 -2.36 -1.57
C PHE A 7 -1.47 -2.76 -0.59
N VAL A 8 -1.68 -1.95 0.44
CA VAL A 8 -2.69 -2.23 1.46
C VAL A 8 -4.06 -1.78 0.95
N THR A 9 -4.81 -2.73 0.41
CA THR A 9 -6.15 -2.52 -0.11
C THR A 9 -6.98 -3.80 -0.01
N GLY A 10 -8.26 -3.64 0.28
CA GLY A 10 -9.25 -4.71 0.15
C GLY A 10 -9.97 -4.71 -1.21
N ASN A 11 -9.69 -3.76 -2.09
CA ASN A 11 -10.36 -3.59 -3.38
C ASN A 11 -9.46 -4.06 -4.53
N ALA A 12 -9.85 -5.16 -5.18
CA ALA A 12 -9.13 -5.73 -6.32
C ALA A 12 -9.03 -4.77 -7.51
N LYS A 13 -10.07 -3.97 -7.80
CA LYS A 13 -10.05 -3.01 -8.90
C LYS A 13 -8.97 -1.93 -8.72
N LYS A 14 -8.74 -1.47 -7.49
CA LYS A 14 -7.66 -0.52 -7.19
C LYS A 14 -6.28 -1.11 -7.46
N LEU A 15 -6.09 -2.40 -7.18
CA LEU A 15 -4.84 -3.08 -7.52
C LEU A 15 -4.66 -3.15 -9.04
N GLU A 16 -5.71 -3.51 -9.77
CA GLU A 16 -5.70 -3.57 -11.23
C GLU A 16 -5.36 -2.20 -11.84
N GLU A 17 -6.00 -1.14 -11.37
CA GLU A 17 -5.73 0.25 -11.76
C GLU A 17 -4.27 0.64 -11.47
N LEU A 18 -3.77 0.38 -10.27
CA LEU A 18 -2.39 0.69 -9.89
C LEU A 18 -1.38 -0.06 -10.78
N VAL A 19 -1.60 -1.35 -11.01
CA VAL A 19 -0.72 -2.17 -11.86
C VAL A 19 -0.77 -1.69 -13.32
N ALA A 20 -1.95 -1.31 -13.82
CA ALA A 20 -2.10 -0.76 -15.16
C ALA A 20 -1.36 0.58 -15.33
N ILE A 21 -1.43 1.46 -14.32
CA ILE A 21 -0.75 2.77 -14.32
C ILE A 21 0.77 2.62 -14.26
N LEU A 22 1.28 1.73 -13.38
CA LEU A 22 2.72 1.49 -13.23
C LEU A 22 3.32 0.80 -14.47
N GLY A 23 2.51 -0.03 -15.14
CA GLY A 23 2.88 -0.69 -16.37
C GLY A 23 3.88 -1.85 -16.19
N PRO A 24 4.17 -2.58 -17.28
CA PRO A 24 4.98 -3.80 -17.24
C PRO A 24 6.47 -3.56 -16.98
N SER A 25 6.97 -2.34 -17.17
CA SER A 25 8.37 -1.97 -16.94
C SER A 25 8.67 -1.60 -15.49
N PHE A 26 7.68 -1.58 -14.61
CA PHE A 26 7.88 -1.26 -13.21
C PHE A 26 8.74 -2.35 -12.53
N PRO A 27 9.89 -1.99 -11.91
CA PRO A 27 10.94 -2.95 -11.56
C PRO A 27 10.65 -3.75 -10.27
N ARG A 28 9.41 -3.68 -9.75
CA ARG A 28 9.04 -4.23 -8.44
C ARG A 28 7.71 -4.96 -8.51
N THR A 29 7.64 -6.12 -7.88
CA THR A 29 6.39 -6.84 -7.70
C THR A 29 5.49 -6.10 -6.72
N ILE A 30 4.27 -5.77 -7.15
CA ILE A 30 3.19 -5.30 -6.27
C ILE A 30 2.35 -6.51 -5.84
N VAL A 31 2.10 -6.62 -4.54
CA VAL A 31 1.16 -7.60 -3.97
C VAL A 31 0.10 -6.85 -3.18
N SER A 32 -1.16 -7.28 -3.21
CA SER A 32 -2.17 -6.69 -2.33
C SER A 32 -2.30 -7.48 -1.03
N LYS A 33 -2.54 -6.77 0.06
CA LYS A 33 -3.02 -7.36 1.31
C LYS A 33 -4.12 -6.51 1.88
N LYS A 34 -5.21 -7.15 2.28
CA LYS A 34 -6.23 -6.52 3.13
C LYS A 34 -5.71 -6.53 4.56
N ILE A 35 -5.50 -5.35 5.12
CA ILE A 35 -5.07 -5.15 6.51
C ILE A 35 -6.03 -4.15 7.12
N ASP A 36 -6.49 -4.46 8.33
CA ASP A 36 -7.31 -3.54 9.09
C ASP A 36 -6.40 -2.46 9.69
N LEU A 37 -6.48 -1.27 9.11
CA LEU A 37 -5.80 -0.08 9.60
C LEU A 37 -6.80 0.74 10.43
N PRO A 38 -6.36 1.35 11.53
CA PRO A 38 -7.21 2.21 12.32
C PRO A 38 -7.66 3.43 11.51
N GLU A 39 -8.86 3.93 11.78
CA GLU A 39 -9.28 5.24 11.31
C GLU A 39 -8.52 6.32 12.08
N LEU A 40 -7.68 7.06 11.37
CA LEU A 40 -6.76 8.04 11.95
C LEU A 40 -7.33 9.44 11.78
N GLN A 41 -7.15 10.28 12.80
CA GLN A 41 -7.54 11.69 12.77
C GLN A 41 -6.35 12.60 12.45
N GLY A 42 -6.65 13.75 11.86
CA GLY A 42 -5.70 14.79 11.49
C GLY A 42 -5.98 15.31 10.07
N ASP A 43 -5.02 16.06 9.55
CA ASP A 43 -5.05 16.48 8.15
C ASP A 43 -4.68 15.33 7.21
N ILE A 44 -4.98 15.48 5.92
CA ILE A 44 -4.82 14.43 4.90
C ILE A 44 -3.38 13.87 4.89
N ASP A 45 -2.36 14.75 4.92
CA ASP A 45 -0.96 14.32 4.89
C ASP A 45 -0.57 13.58 6.17
N GLU A 46 -1.04 14.03 7.32
CA GLU A 46 -0.79 13.34 8.59
C GLU A 46 -1.44 11.95 8.60
N ILE A 47 -2.68 11.85 8.12
CA ILE A 47 -3.40 10.60 8.02
C ILE A 47 -2.64 9.64 7.11
N ALA A 48 -2.21 10.09 5.93
CA ALA A 48 -1.44 9.25 4.99
C ALA A 48 -0.14 8.74 5.61
N ILE A 49 0.62 9.60 6.29
CA ILE A 49 1.88 9.23 6.97
C ILE A 49 1.60 8.22 8.09
N LYS A 50 0.64 8.50 8.97
CA LYS A 50 0.29 7.62 10.10
C LYS A 50 -0.21 6.25 9.58
N LYS A 51 -1.04 6.25 8.54
CA LYS A 51 -1.57 5.05 7.87
C LYS A 51 -0.45 4.20 7.26
N CYS A 52 0.48 4.84 6.54
CA CYS A 52 1.62 4.16 5.92
C CYS A 52 2.55 3.53 6.97
N LYS A 53 2.82 4.26 8.07
CA LYS A 53 3.63 3.74 9.18
C LYS A 53 2.98 2.52 9.84
N GLU A 54 1.69 2.57 10.10
CA GLU A 54 0.96 1.46 10.71
C GLU A 54 0.88 0.24 9.78
N ALA A 55 0.63 0.47 8.49
CA ALA A 55 0.73 -0.59 7.47
C ALA A 55 2.11 -1.23 7.43
N ALA A 56 3.18 -0.43 7.43
CA ALA A 56 4.55 -0.92 7.41
C ALA A 56 4.86 -1.75 8.67
N ARG A 57 4.35 -1.33 9.83
CA ARG A 57 4.50 -2.05 11.11
C ARG A 57 3.83 -3.42 11.06
N GLN A 58 2.60 -3.51 10.54
CA GLN A 58 1.87 -4.77 10.45
C GLN A 58 2.42 -5.71 9.37
N VAL A 59 2.84 -5.17 8.22
CA VAL A 59 3.42 -5.95 7.10
C VAL A 59 4.87 -6.37 7.39
N ASN A 60 5.59 -5.60 8.20
CA ASN A 60 7.04 -5.71 8.40
C ASN A 60 7.82 -5.70 7.08
N GLY A 61 7.53 -4.71 6.23
CA GLY A 61 8.12 -4.61 4.90
C GLY A 61 7.69 -3.37 4.12
N PRO A 62 8.11 -3.26 2.85
CA PRO A 62 7.71 -2.16 1.99
C PRO A 62 6.21 -2.17 1.75
N VAL A 63 5.56 -1.04 1.96
CA VAL A 63 4.12 -0.86 1.78
C VAL A 63 3.82 0.35 0.91
N LEU A 64 2.65 0.30 0.28
CA LEU A 64 1.98 1.42 -0.35
C LEU A 64 0.56 1.49 0.22
N VAL A 65 0.12 2.69 0.57
CA VAL A 65 -1.24 2.97 1.05
C VAL A 65 -1.82 4.09 0.21
N GLU A 66 -3.14 4.14 0.14
CA GLU A 66 -3.93 5.23 -0.45
C GLU A 66 -4.90 5.75 0.61
#